data_AF-A0A3D5IB68-F1
#
_entry.id   AF-A0A3D5IB68-F1
#
_cell.length_a   1.000
_cell.length_b   1.000
_cell.length_c   1.000
_cell.angle_alpha   90.00
_cell.angle_beta   90.00
_cell.angle_gamma   90.00
#
_symmetry.space_group_name_H-M   'P 1'
#
loop_
_entity.id
_entity.type
_entity.pdbx_description
1 polymer ?
#
loop_
_entity_poly.entity_id
_entity_poly.type
_entity_poly.pdbx_seq_one_letter_code
_entity_poly.pdbx_strand_id
1 'polypeptide(L)'
;MKTRFDCADSWTTATGEEIQIKEMTTIHLMNLFSMFVRRPDRTMAMLVSDIDSGEYAERVWLPRKTEDVKQSIANVTSMSEAELIDYALSSPLGEAVKAELVKRGVQLENSLAIIAGRKNV
;
A
#
# COMPACT_ATOMS: atom_id res chain seq x y z
N MET A 1 -7.99 12.71 -0.47
CA MET A 1 -6.88 12.50 -1.42
C MET A 1 -6.79 11.01 -1.65
N LYS A 2 -6.74 10.55 -2.91
CA LYS A 2 -6.46 9.13 -3.17
C LYS A 2 -4.95 8.91 -3.19
N THR A 3 -4.53 7.67 -3.07
CA THR A 3 -3.15 7.19 -3.09
C THR A 3 -3.09 5.92 -3.94
N ARG A 4 -1.90 5.38 -4.20
CA ARG A 4 -1.75 4.10 -4.92
C ARG A 4 -2.43 2.92 -4.22
N PHE A 5 -2.68 3.03 -2.92
CA PHE A 5 -3.38 1.99 -2.14
C PHE A 5 -4.89 1.95 -2.43
N ASP A 6 -5.44 3.00 -3.04
CA ASP A 6 -6.84 3.05 -3.47
C ASP A 6 -7.08 2.35 -4.82
N CYS A 7 -6.03 1.92 -5.52
CA CYS A 7 -6.08 1.22 -6.80
C CYS A 7 -6.21 -0.30 -6.58
N ALA A 8 -7.41 -0.85 -6.75
CA ALA A 8 -7.64 -2.29 -6.54
C ALA A 8 -7.05 -3.19 -7.65
N ASP A 9 -6.93 -2.68 -8.88
CA ASP A 9 -6.57 -3.53 -10.03
C ASP A 9 -5.07 -3.57 -10.33
N SER A 10 -4.31 -2.60 -9.81
CA SER A 10 -2.91 -2.41 -10.16
C SER A 10 -2.06 -1.93 -9.00
N TRP A 11 -0.78 -2.30 -9.07
CA TRP A 11 0.27 -1.85 -8.19
C TRP A 11 1.19 -0.89 -8.93
N THR A 12 1.37 0.31 -8.39
CA THR A 12 2.39 1.24 -8.87
C THR A 12 3.67 1.05 -8.07
N THR A 13 4.75 0.65 -8.74
CA THR A 13 6.07 0.49 -8.11
C THR A 13 6.68 1.85 -7.73
N ALA A 14 7.81 1.82 -7.03
CA ALA A 14 8.56 3.04 -6.70
C ALA A 14 9.13 3.76 -7.94
N THR A 15 9.27 3.07 -9.08
CA THR A 15 9.73 3.66 -10.34
C THR A 15 8.59 4.20 -11.20
N GLY A 16 7.36 4.18 -10.70
CA GLY A 16 6.16 4.62 -11.42
C GLY A 16 5.63 3.59 -12.44
N GLU A 17 6.16 2.37 -12.43
CA GLU A 17 5.63 1.29 -13.28
C GLU A 17 4.34 0.74 -12.69
N GLU A 18 3.30 0.64 -13.53
CA GLU A 18 2.02 0.06 -13.14
C GLU A 18 1.94 -1.41 -13.56
N ILE A 19 1.70 -2.29 -12.60
CA ILE A 19 1.61 -3.73 -12.81
C ILE A 19 0.23 -4.20 -12.36
N GLN A 20 -0.50 -4.87 -13.24
CA GLN A 20 -1.82 -5.42 -12.92
C GLN A 20 -1.69 -6.56 -11.91
N ILE A 21 -2.51 -6.55 -10.85
CA ILE A 21 -2.46 -7.55 -9.77
C ILE A 21 -2.64 -8.97 -10.32
N LYS A 22 -3.55 -9.14 -11.28
CA LYS A 22 -3.81 -10.43 -11.94
C LYS A 22 -2.62 -10.97 -12.75
N GLU A 23 -1.73 -10.09 -13.22
CA GLU A 23 -0.59 -10.45 -14.09
C GLU A 23 0.69 -10.72 -13.30
N MET A 24 0.73 -10.31 -12.02
CA MET A 24 1.83 -10.65 -11.12
C MET A 24 1.95 -12.15 -10.92
N THR A 25 3.16 -12.65 -10.68
CA THR A 25 3.36 -14.03 -10.22
C THR A 25 2.97 -14.17 -8.75
N THR A 26 2.67 -15.39 -8.28
CA THR A 26 2.30 -15.63 -6.87
C THR A 26 3.41 -15.17 -5.91
N ILE A 27 4.68 -15.38 -6.27
CA ILE A 27 5.82 -14.92 -5.47
C ILE A 27 5.86 -13.39 -5.39
N HIS A 28 5.58 -12.68 -6.49
CA HIS A 28 5.53 -11.22 -6.47
C HIS A 28 4.41 -10.73 -5.54
N LEU A 29 3.21 -11.28 -5.65
CA LEU A 29 2.10 -10.93 -4.73
C LEU A 29 2.44 -11.22 -3.28
N MET A 30 3.09 -12.35 -2.99
CA MET A 30 3.55 -12.68 -1.63
C MET A 30 4.61 -11.70 -1.11
N ASN A 31 5.52 -11.24 -1.97
CA ASN A 31 6.49 -10.22 -1.60
C ASN A 31 5.84 -8.87 -1.33
N LEU A 32 4.86 -8.48 -2.15
CA LEU A 32 4.06 -7.26 -1.95
C LEU A 32 3.29 -7.32 -0.64
N PHE A 33 2.56 -8.41 -0.40
CA PHE A 33 1.85 -8.67 0.85
C PHE A 33 2.80 -8.68 2.06
N SER A 34 3.97 -9.32 1.95
CA SER A 34 4.98 -9.30 3.01
C SER A 34 5.55 -7.91 3.26
N MET A 35 5.64 -7.05 2.24
CA MET A 35 6.13 -5.68 2.38
C MET A 35 5.17 -4.84 3.23
N PHE A 36 3.85 -4.98 3.00
CA PHE A 36 2.84 -4.30 3.83
C PHE A 36 2.99 -4.58 5.32
N VAL A 37 3.39 -5.81 5.68
CA VAL A 37 3.50 -6.24 7.08
C VAL A 37 4.89 -5.96 7.66
N ARG A 38 5.97 -6.24 6.92
CA ARG A 38 7.34 -6.17 7.46
C ARG A 38 8.00 -4.82 7.29
N ARG A 39 7.50 -4.01 6.36
CA ARG A 39 8.09 -2.72 5.97
C ARG A 39 7.05 -1.61 5.96
N PRO A 40 6.36 -1.34 7.08
CA PRO A 40 5.42 -0.22 7.20
C PRO A 40 6.10 1.13 6.96
N ASP A 41 7.42 1.24 7.16
CA ASP A 41 8.23 2.38 6.74
C ASP A 41 8.09 2.68 5.24
N ARG A 42 7.98 1.64 4.41
CA ARG A 42 7.76 1.78 2.96
C ARG A 42 6.34 2.20 2.64
N THR A 43 5.34 1.67 3.33
CA THR A 43 3.94 2.14 3.23
C THR A 43 3.87 3.64 3.51
N MET A 44 4.44 4.08 4.64
CA MET A 44 4.50 5.49 5.01
C MET A 44 5.21 6.33 3.93
N ALA A 45 6.38 5.91 3.45
CA ALA A 45 7.12 6.64 2.42
C ALA A 45 6.35 6.77 1.10
N MET A 46 5.63 5.72 0.68
CA MET A 46 4.79 5.76 -0.52
C MET A 46 3.59 6.69 -0.34
N LEU A 47 2.92 6.65 0.82
CA LEU A 47 1.82 7.57 1.12
C LEU A 47 2.28 9.02 1.10
N VAL A 48 3.41 9.34 1.74
CA VAL A 48 4.00 10.68 1.69
C VAL A 48 4.33 11.09 0.25
N SER A 49 4.95 10.18 -0.53
CA SER A 49 5.26 10.44 -1.94
C SER A 49 4.02 10.71 -2.78
N ASP A 50 2.93 9.96 -2.58
CA ASP A 50 1.68 10.11 -3.31
C ASP A 50 0.97 11.43 -2.93
N ILE A 51 1.06 11.80 -1.65
CA ILE A 51 0.53 13.07 -1.14
C ILE A 51 1.31 14.26 -1.73
N ASP A 52 2.65 14.18 -1.75
CA ASP A 52 3.53 15.22 -2.29
C ASP A 52 3.39 15.37 -3.80
N SER A 53 3.30 14.26 -4.54
CA SER A 53 3.16 14.29 -6.00
C SER A 53 1.79 14.83 -6.42
N GLY A 54 0.74 14.53 -5.63
CA GLY A 54 -0.65 14.83 -5.98
C GLY A 54 -1.13 14.05 -7.21
N GLU A 55 -0.40 13.02 -7.64
CA GLU A 55 -0.68 12.21 -8.84
C GLU A 55 -2.04 11.51 -8.76
N TYR A 56 -2.45 11.16 -7.55
CA TYR A 56 -3.71 10.49 -7.24
C TYR A 56 -4.80 11.47 -6.79
N ALA A 57 -4.53 12.78 -6.70
CA ALA A 57 -5.57 13.78 -6.56
C ALA A 57 -6.27 13.90 -7.93
N GLU A 58 -7.55 13.52 -7.99
CA GLU A 58 -8.31 13.50 -9.25
C GLU A 58 -8.08 14.74 -10.10
N ARG A 59 -7.84 14.53 -11.40
CA ARG A 59 -7.44 15.49 -12.45
C ARG A 59 -8.42 16.67 -12.65
N VAL A 60 -8.60 17.52 -11.64
CA VAL A 60 -9.19 18.85 -11.79
C VAL A 60 -8.32 19.83 -11.00
N TRP A 61 -7.66 20.71 -11.75
CA TRP A 61 -6.93 21.85 -11.23
C TRP A 61 -7.86 22.71 -10.36
N LEU A 62 -7.49 22.95 -9.10
CA LEU A 62 -8.14 23.93 -8.22
C LEU A 62 -7.12 25.01 -7.81
N PRO A 63 -7.53 26.30 -7.71
CA PRO A 63 -6.62 27.42 -7.48
C PRO A 63 -5.89 27.41 -6.13
N ARG A 64 -6.21 26.47 -5.23
CA ARG A 64 -5.62 26.36 -3.90
C ARG A 64 -5.23 24.93 -3.59
N LYS A 65 -3.98 24.57 -3.90
CA LYS A 65 -3.27 23.35 -3.45
C LYS A 65 -3.01 23.31 -1.93
N THR A 66 -3.57 24.25 -1.15
CA THR A 66 -3.00 24.70 0.12
C THR A 66 -3.67 24.16 1.38
N GLU A 67 -4.71 23.34 1.30
CA GLU A 67 -5.35 22.75 2.48
C GLU A 67 -5.61 21.27 2.13
N ASP A 68 -4.80 20.28 2.50
CA ASP A 68 -3.96 20.18 3.69
C ASP A 68 -2.81 19.15 3.48
N VAL A 69 -1.97 19.34 2.46
CA VAL A 69 -0.83 18.43 2.13
C VAL A 69 0.05 18.24 3.36
N LYS A 70 0.39 19.34 4.03
CA LYS A 70 1.21 19.34 5.25
C LYS A 70 0.55 18.54 6.38
N GLN A 71 -0.74 18.73 6.64
CA GLN A 71 -1.45 17.95 7.66
C GLN A 71 -1.61 16.49 7.25
N SER A 72 -1.81 16.20 5.96
CA SER A 72 -1.91 14.82 5.47
C SER A 72 -0.61 14.07 5.69
N ILE A 73 0.53 14.70 5.40
CA ILE A 73 1.87 14.16 5.73
C ILE A 73 2.02 14.01 7.24
N ALA A 74 1.60 15.01 8.03
CA ALA A 74 1.67 14.93 9.49
C ALA A 74 0.81 13.78 10.05
N ASN A 75 -0.38 13.55 9.50
CA ASN A 75 -1.26 12.45 9.89
C ASN A 75 -0.60 11.10 9.59
N VAL A 76 -0.12 10.91 8.35
CA VAL A 76 0.54 9.67 7.93
C VAL A 76 1.79 9.38 8.75
N THR A 77 2.63 10.40 8.99
CA THR A 77 3.87 10.24 9.78
C THR A 77 3.63 10.14 11.29
N SER A 78 2.40 10.40 11.77
CA SER A 78 2.00 10.17 13.15
C SER A 78 1.41 8.78 13.39
N MET A 79 1.11 8.03 12.33
CA MET A 79 0.60 6.66 12.45
C MET A 79 1.66 5.74 13.05
N SER A 80 1.23 4.88 13.97
CA SER A 80 2.04 3.79 14.48
C SER A 80 2.30 2.72 13.42
N GLU A 81 3.26 1.86 13.71
CA GLU A 81 3.57 0.69 12.87
C GLU A 81 2.32 -0.18 12.61
N ALA A 82 1.54 -0.44 13.67
CA ALA A 82 0.33 -1.25 13.57
C ALA A 82 -0.75 -0.59 12.71
N GLU A 83 -0.93 0.73 12.83
CA GLU A 83 -1.90 1.49 12.02
C GLU A 83 -1.49 1.51 10.54
N LEU A 84 -0.19 1.60 10.23
CA LEU A 84 0.30 1.55 8.84
C LEU A 84 0.11 0.16 8.22
N ILE A 85 0.34 -0.90 8.99
CA ILE A 85 0.10 -2.28 8.53
C ILE A 85 -1.39 -2.49 8.29
N ASP A 86 -2.23 -2.11 9.27
CA ASP A 86 -3.68 -2.24 9.17
C ASP A 86 -4.21 -1.49 7.94
N TYR A 87 -3.83 -0.22 7.78
CA TYR A 87 -4.18 0.60 6.63
C TYR A 87 -3.80 -0.07 5.30
N ALA A 88 -2.56 -0.55 5.16
CA ALA A 88 -2.10 -1.19 3.94
C ALA A 88 -2.89 -2.46 3.62
N LEU A 89 -3.16 -3.29 4.63
CA LEU A 89 -3.88 -4.54 4.48
C LEU A 89 -5.39 -4.37 4.25
N SER A 90 -6.00 -3.32 4.81
CA SER A 90 -7.42 -3.01 4.66
C SER A 90 -7.73 -2.11 3.46
N SER A 91 -6.70 -1.57 2.80
CA SER A 91 -6.86 -0.76 1.59
C SER A 91 -7.46 -1.55 0.42
N PRO A 92 -8.08 -0.89 -0.58
CA PRO A 92 -8.54 -1.55 -1.80
C PRO A 92 -7.47 -2.41 -2.48
N LEU A 93 -6.24 -1.91 -2.58
CA LEU A 93 -5.09 -2.66 -3.08
C LEU A 93 -4.77 -3.88 -2.21
N GLY A 94 -4.74 -3.69 -0.88
CA GLY A 94 -4.49 -4.77 0.09
C GLY A 94 -5.51 -5.90 -0.02
N GLU A 95 -6.79 -5.56 -0.14
CA GLU A 95 -7.88 -6.52 -0.36
C GLU A 95 -7.74 -7.25 -1.70
N ALA A 96 -7.39 -6.55 -2.78
CA ALA A 96 -7.20 -7.16 -4.08
C ALA A 96 -6.01 -8.15 -4.10
N VAL A 97 -4.89 -7.78 -3.47
CA VAL A 97 -3.73 -8.67 -3.31
C VAL A 97 -4.12 -9.92 -2.51
N LYS A 98 -4.82 -9.76 -1.39
CA LYS A 98 -5.33 -10.88 -0.59
C LYS A 98 -6.25 -11.78 -1.40
N ALA A 99 -7.22 -11.21 -2.11
CA ALA A 99 -8.17 -11.95 -2.92
C ALA A 99 -7.47 -12.77 -4.02
N GLU A 100 -6.52 -12.17 -4.74
CA GLU A 100 -5.78 -12.87 -5.80
C GLU A 100 -4.85 -13.97 -5.23
N LEU A 101 -4.25 -13.75 -4.05
CA LEU A 101 -3.49 -14.79 -3.35
C LEU A 101 -4.37 -15.99 -2.94
N VAL A 102 -5.54 -15.73 -2.35
CA VAL A 102 -6.51 -16.78 -1.98
C VAL A 102 -6.97 -17.55 -3.20
N LYS A 103 -7.31 -16.85 -4.29
CA LYS A 103 -7.70 -17.46 -5.56
C LYS A 103 -6.62 -18.39 -6.14
N ARG A 104 -5.34 -18.12 -5.84
CA ARG A 104 -4.19 -18.95 -6.23
C ARG A 104 -3.85 -20.06 -5.24
N GLY A 105 -4.68 -20.27 -4.21
CA GLY A 105 -4.52 -21.33 -3.21
C GLY A 105 -3.55 -21.00 -2.08
N VAL A 106 -3.19 -19.72 -1.90
CA VAL A 106 -2.31 -19.31 -0.80
C VAL A 106 -3.10 -19.25 0.51
N GLN A 107 -2.58 -19.92 1.54
CA GLN A 107 -3.13 -19.87 2.89
C GLN A 107 -2.68 -18.59 3.59
N LEU A 108 -3.51 -17.55 3.55
CA LEU A 108 -3.17 -16.21 4.06
C LEU A 108 -2.89 -16.19 5.56
N GLU A 109 -3.68 -16.88 6.38
CA GLU A 109 -3.49 -16.89 7.85
C GLU A 109 -2.12 -17.43 8.24
N ASN A 110 -1.76 -18.60 7.69
CA ASN A 110 -0.45 -19.19 7.92
C ASN A 110 0.68 -18.32 7.37
N SER A 111 0.48 -17.75 6.18
CA SER A 111 1.45 -16.83 5.57
C SER A 111 1.68 -15.60 6.44
N LEU A 112 0.61 -14.99 6.96
CA LEU A 112 0.66 -13.83 7.84
C LEU A 112 1.35 -14.16 9.16
N ALA A 113 1.06 -15.32 9.74
CA ALA A 113 1.74 -15.79 10.96
C ALA A 113 3.25 -15.95 10.76
N ILE A 114 3.69 -16.52 9.63
CA ILE A 114 5.11 -16.62 9.26
C ILE A 114 5.71 -15.23 9.00
N ILE A 115 4.96 -14.34 8.37
CA ILE A 115 5.42 -13.00 8.02
C ILE A 115 5.64 -12.15 9.27
N ALA A 116 4.64 -12.09 10.15
CA ALA A 116 4.67 -11.34 11.40
C ALA A 116 5.58 -11.98 12.47
N GLY A 117 5.70 -13.31 12.47
CA GLY A 117 6.55 -14.06 13.41
C GLY A 117 8.05 -13.93 13.14
N ARG A 118 8.46 -13.58 11.91
CA ARG A 118 9.85 -13.16 11.64
C ARG A 118 10.04 -11.71 12.10
N LYS A 119 10.23 -11.50 13.40
CA LYS A 119 10.86 -10.27 13.89
C LYS A 119 12.29 -10.24 13.36
N ASN A 120 12.68 -9.14 12.73
CA ASN A 120 14.04 -8.93 12.22
C ASN A 120 15.03 -9.15 13.37
N VAL A 121 15.87 -10.18 13.23
CA VAL A 121 17.07 -10.37 14.06
C VAL A 121 18.10 -9.33 13.66
#